data_AF-A0A917TM72-F1
#
_entry.id   AF-A0A917TM72-F1
#
_cell.length_a   1.000
_cell.length_b   1.000
_cell.length_c   1.000
_cell.angle_alpha   90.00
_cell.angle_beta   90.00
_cell.angle_gamma   90.00
#
_symmetry.space_group_name_H-M   'P 1'
#
loop_
_entity.id
_entity.type
_entity.pdbx_description
1 polymer ?
#
loop_
_entity_poly.entity_id
_entity_poly.type
_entity_poly.pdbx_seq_one_letter_code
_entity_poly.pdbx_strand_id
1 'polypeptide(L)'
;MAMTPDQITTDDDGWGYRTGARFVDPPTWEKHAETVMGRRNIHIWPLVEGLILAADNQGQIIDYQPRKFYEGPLSDGMRNEDDAPDWRLAYDRFAASVLPMFLFQMVEMGLLATRGNGNSVDYRLALPGGEGA
;
A
#
# COMPACT_ATOMS: atom_id res chain seq x y z
N MET A 1 -12.73 -5.11 -11.30
CA MET A 1 -13.30 -4.07 -12.19
C MET A 1 -12.46 -2.84 -11.99
N ALA A 2 -12.00 -2.20 -13.06
CA ALA A 2 -11.25 -0.94 -12.95
C ALA A 2 -12.15 0.15 -12.34
N MET A 3 -11.60 1.04 -11.52
CA MET A 3 -12.37 2.15 -10.95
C MET A 3 -12.87 3.10 -12.05
N THR A 4 -14.12 3.55 -11.96
CA THR A 4 -14.61 4.65 -12.80
C THR A 4 -14.16 5.99 -12.18
N PRO A 5 -13.97 7.06 -12.97
CA PRO A 5 -13.54 8.36 -12.45
C PRO A 5 -14.43 8.90 -11.31
N ASP A 6 -15.73 8.60 -11.34
CA ASP A 6 -16.71 9.00 -10.32
C ASP A 6 -16.48 8.30 -8.95
N GLN A 7 -15.61 7.29 -8.89
CA GLN A 7 -15.26 6.56 -7.68
C GLN A 7 -13.98 7.08 -7.02
N ILE A 8 -13.36 8.14 -7.54
CA ILE A 8 -12.18 8.78 -6.96
C ILE A 8 -12.55 10.16 -6.42
N THR A 9 -12.16 10.42 -5.18
CA THR A 9 -12.17 11.75 -4.56
C THR A 9 -10.73 12.25 -4.45
N THR A 10 -10.51 13.55 -4.69
CA THR A 10 -9.28 14.23 -4.33
C THR A 10 -9.60 15.27 -3.27
N ASP A 11 -8.92 15.21 -2.12
CA ASP A 11 -9.10 16.19 -1.05
C ASP A 11 -8.27 17.47 -1.26
N ASP A 12 -8.45 18.44 -0.34
CA ASP A 12 -7.75 19.73 -0.39
C ASP A 12 -6.21 19.60 -0.23
N ASP A 13 -5.74 18.49 0.34
CA ASP A 13 -4.32 18.16 0.50
C ASP A 13 -3.74 17.43 -0.73
N GLY A 14 -4.57 17.19 -1.75
CA GLY A 14 -4.20 16.56 -3.01
C GLY A 14 -4.15 15.04 -2.98
N TRP A 15 -4.69 14.39 -1.94
CA TRP A 15 -4.77 12.93 -1.90
C TRP A 15 -5.90 12.44 -2.79
N GLY A 16 -5.55 11.64 -3.80
CA GLY A 16 -6.49 10.87 -4.60
C GLY A 16 -6.78 9.51 -3.95
N TYR A 17 -8.04 9.21 -3.65
CA TYR A 17 -8.47 7.97 -3.03
C TYR A 17 -9.87 7.57 -3.47
N ARG A 18 -10.23 6.30 -3.21
CA ARG A 18 -11.58 5.81 -3.46
C ARG A 18 -12.62 6.58 -2.65
N THR A 19 -13.65 7.13 -3.29
CA THR A 19 -14.74 7.85 -2.62
C THR A 19 -15.29 7.06 -1.44
N GLY A 20 -15.38 7.71 -0.28
CA GLY A 20 -15.81 7.10 0.98
C GLY A 20 -14.70 6.41 1.77
N ALA A 21 -13.49 6.23 1.23
CA ALA A 21 -12.38 5.70 2.00
C ALA A 21 -11.98 6.66 3.14
N ARG A 22 -11.46 6.09 4.24
CA ARG A 22 -10.96 6.81 5.40
C ARG A 22 -9.48 6.53 5.60
N PHE A 23 -8.72 7.55 5.98
CA PHE A 23 -7.31 7.39 6.33
C PHE A 23 -7.16 6.78 7.72
N VAL A 24 -6.14 5.94 7.89
CA VAL A 24 -5.94 5.17 9.12
C VAL A 24 -4.46 5.04 9.46
N ASP A 25 -4.18 4.83 10.75
CA ASP A 25 -2.86 4.40 11.22
C ASP A 25 -2.57 2.94 10.84
N PRO A 26 -1.29 2.51 10.88
CA PRO A 26 -0.91 1.15 10.49
C PRO A 26 -1.57 0.04 11.31
N PRO A 27 -1.67 0.10 12.67
CA PRO A 27 -2.36 -0.93 13.45
C PRO A 27 -3.85 -1.10 13.07
N THR A 28 -4.54 0.01 12.83
CA THR A 28 -5.93 -0.01 12.36
C THR A 28 -6.02 -0.60 10.96
N TRP A 29 -5.07 -0.26 10.08
CA TRP A 29 -5.03 -0.79 8.73
C TRP A 29 -4.84 -2.31 8.72
N GLU A 30 -3.86 -2.83 9.46
CA GLU A 30 -3.54 -4.26 9.59
C GLU A 30 -4.78 -5.09 9.95
N LYS A 31 -5.48 -4.68 11.01
CA LYS A 31 -6.67 -5.38 11.53
C LYS A 31 -7.79 -5.52 10.50
N HIS A 32 -7.91 -4.56 9.58
CA HIS A 32 -9.03 -4.47 8.65
C HIS A 32 -8.66 -4.84 7.20
N ALA A 33 -7.39 -4.70 6.81
CA ALA A 33 -6.89 -5.05 5.48
C ALA A 33 -7.11 -6.54 5.18
N GLU A 34 -6.98 -7.43 6.17
CA GLU A 34 -7.27 -8.86 6.02
C GLU A 34 -8.73 -9.11 5.61
N THR A 35 -9.67 -8.33 6.15
CA THR A 35 -11.10 -8.46 5.83
C THR A 35 -11.40 -8.02 4.40
N VAL A 36 -10.73 -6.96 3.92
CA VAL A 36 -10.93 -6.39 2.59
C VAL A 36 -10.25 -7.24 1.51
N MET A 37 -9.01 -7.69 1.75
CA MET A 37 -8.26 -8.48 0.77
C MET A 37 -8.64 -9.95 0.78
N GLY A 38 -9.13 -10.46 1.91
CA GLY A 38 -9.62 -11.83 2.11
C GLY A 38 -8.57 -12.92 1.89
N ARG A 39 -8.97 -14.17 2.22
CA ARG A 39 -8.17 -15.40 2.01
C ARG A 39 -7.80 -15.70 0.54
N ARG A 40 -8.30 -14.94 -0.43
CA ARG A 40 -8.06 -15.16 -1.87
C ARG A 40 -6.81 -14.45 -2.40
N ASN A 41 -6.25 -13.50 -1.65
CA ASN A 41 -5.09 -12.70 -2.08
C ASN A 41 -3.87 -12.90 -1.17
N ILE A 42 -3.60 -14.16 -0.74
CA ILE A 42 -2.46 -14.49 0.12
C ILE A 42 -1.12 -13.98 -0.43
N HIS A 43 -1.01 -13.90 -1.76
CA HIS A 43 0.18 -13.46 -2.48
C HIS A 43 0.44 -11.95 -2.38
N ILE A 44 -0.54 -11.17 -1.90
CA ILE A 44 -0.45 -9.72 -1.71
C ILE A 44 -0.17 -9.39 -0.24
N TRP A 45 -0.30 -10.34 0.69
CA TRP A 45 -0.12 -10.08 2.11
C TRP A 45 1.25 -9.48 2.48
N PRO A 46 2.38 -9.93 1.89
CA PRO A 46 3.65 -9.28 2.17
C PRO A 46 3.70 -7.80 1.75
N LEU A 47 2.91 -7.40 0.76
CA LEU A 47 2.80 -5.99 0.37
C LEU A 47 2.11 -5.17 1.46
N VAL A 48 1.15 -5.73 2.20
CA VAL A 48 0.53 -5.09 3.37
C VAL A 48 1.57 -4.90 4.47
N GLU A 49 2.28 -5.96 4.83
CA GLU A 49 3.31 -5.89 5.86
C GLU A 49 4.40 -4.88 5.50
N GLY A 50 4.86 -4.89 4.25
CA GLY A 50 5.81 -3.89 3.76
C GLY A 50 5.27 -2.47 3.82
N LEU A 51 3.99 -2.24 3.50
CA LEU A 51 3.35 -0.92 3.58
C LEU A 51 3.15 -0.45 5.02
N ILE A 52 2.84 -1.35 5.96
CA ILE A 52 2.78 -1.06 7.41
C ILE A 52 4.16 -0.62 7.90
N LEU A 53 5.21 -1.36 7.54
CA LEU A 53 6.60 -1.08 7.95
C LEU A 53 7.14 0.22 7.33
N ALA A 54 6.67 0.58 6.13
CA ALA A 54 7.07 1.80 5.45
C ALA A 54 6.33 3.05 5.94
N ALA A 55 5.13 2.89 6.51
CA ALA A 55 4.28 3.99 6.92
C ALA A 55 4.67 4.57 8.28
N ASP A 56 4.49 5.87 8.43
CA ASP A 56 4.60 6.54 9.72
C ASP A 56 3.39 6.25 10.63
N ASN A 57 3.40 6.84 11.83
CA ASN A 57 2.31 6.65 12.82
C ASN A 57 0.94 7.17 12.35
N GLN A 58 0.89 7.98 11.29
CA GLN A 58 -0.35 8.49 10.68
C GLN A 58 -0.76 7.71 9.42
N GLY A 59 -0.01 6.65 9.09
CA GLY A 59 -0.23 5.84 7.89
C GLY A 59 0.33 6.49 6.62
N GLN A 60 1.24 7.46 6.69
CA GLN A 60 1.81 8.13 5.52
C GLN A 60 3.13 7.49 5.09
N ILE A 61 3.32 7.37 3.77
CA ILE A 61 4.56 6.96 3.13
C ILE A 61 4.96 8.09 2.18
N ILE A 62 5.82 8.97 2.66
CA ILE A 62 6.27 10.16 1.93
C ILE A 62 7.51 9.85 1.11
N ASP A 63 7.62 10.47 -0.07
CA ASP A 63 8.75 10.29 -0.99
C ASP A 63 8.97 8.81 -1.36
N TYR A 64 7.90 8.11 -1.73
CA TYR A 64 7.96 6.69 -2.05
C TYR A 64 8.96 6.42 -3.18
N GLN A 65 9.93 5.54 -2.90
CA GLN A 65 10.91 5.07 -3.87
C GLN A 65 10.76 3.56 -4.05
N PRO A 66 10.29 3.08 -5.22
CA PRO A 66 9.98 1.67 -5.45
C PRO A 66 11.11 0.71 -5.08
N ARG A 67 12.35 1.02 -5.48
CA ARG A 67 13.53 0.21 -5.15
C ARG A 67 13.75 0.12 -3.64
N LYS A 68 13.72 1.26 -2.93
CA LYS A 68 13.97 1.30 -1.48
C LYS A 68 12.88 0.56 -0.71
N PHE A 69 11.63 0.70 -1.15
CA PHE A 69 10.51 -0.04 -0.57
C PHE A 69 10.68 -1.56 -0.77
N TYR A 70 11.00 -1.98 -1.99
CA TYR A 70 11.09 -3.40 -2.34
C TYR A 70 12.25 -4.12 -1.65
N GLU A 71 13.44 -3.51 -1.66
CA GLU A 71 14.66 -4.07 -1.05
C GLU A 71 14.71 -3.86 0.48
N GLY A 72 13.82 -3.03 1.04
CA GLY A 72 13.74 -2.73 2.47
C GLY A 72 12.42 -3.24 3.08
N PRO A 73 11.44 -2.37 3.37
CA PRO A 73 10.20 -2.76 4.07
C PRO A 73 9.51 -4.03 3.53
N LEU A 74 9.42 -4.20 2.20
CA LEU A 74 8.82 -5.41 1.64
C LEU A 74 9.66 -6.66 1.88
N SER A 75 10.99 -6.54 1.80
CA SER A 75 11.90 -7.63 2.16
C SER A 75 11.76 -7.98 3.63
N ASP A 76 11.66 -6.98 4.50
CA ASP A 76 11.48 -7.19 5.94
C ASP A 76 10.15 -7.88 6.26
N GLY A 77 9.07 -7.53 5.57
CA GLY A 77 7.77 -8.22 5.69
C GLY A 77 7.80 -9.66 5.18
N MET A 78 8.63 -9.99 4.20
CA MET A 78 8.75 -11.36 3.67
C MET A 78 9.73 -12.26 4.43
N ARG A 79 10.56 -11.67 5.31
CA ARG A 79 11.62 -12.39 6.00
C ARG A 79 11.05 -13.36 7.03
N ASN A 80 11.65 -14.54 7.12
CA ASN A 80 11.40 -15.52 8.18
C ASN A 80 12.69 -15.82 8.98
N GLU A 81 12.57 -16.66 10.02
CA GLU A 81 13.67 -16.97 10.94
C GLU A 81 14.81 -17.77 10.32
N ASP A 82 14.58 -18.45 9.20
CA ASP A 82 15.57 -19.25 8.49
C ASP A 82 16.37 -18.44 7.46
N ASP A 83 15.96 -17.20 7.18
CA ASP A 83 16.63 -16.34 6.21
C ASP A 83 17.99 -15.82 6.73
N ALA A 84 18.96 -15.69 5.83
CA ALA A 84 20.25 -15.11 6.17
C ALA A 84 20.10 -13.65 6.65
N PRO A 85 20.96 -13.16 7.57
CA PRO A 85 20.84 -11.79 8.10
C PRO A 85 20.86 -10.69 7.02
N ASP A 86 21.60 -10.92 5.93
CA ASP A 86 21.76 -10.03 4.79
C ASP A 86 20.80 -10.31 3.63
N TRP A 87 19.88 -11.27 3.79
CA TRP A 87 18.89 -11.59 2.77
C TRP A 87 17.96 -10.40 2.50
N ARG A 88 17.73 -10.13 1.21
CA ARG A 88 16.77 -9.12 0.74
C ARG A 88 16.29 -9.48 -0.65
N LEU A 89 15.08 -9.04 -0.99
CA LEU A 89 14.61 -9.07 -2.37
C LEU A 89 15.51 -8.19 -3.25
N ALA A 90 15.70 -8.59 -4.49
CA ALA A 90 16.41 -7.78 -5.47
C ALA A 90 15.40 -7.02 -6.33
N TYR A 91 15.54 -5.69 -6.43
CA TYR A 91 14.67 -4.91 -7.30
C TYR A 91 15.16 -4.96 -8.75
N ASP A 92 14.51 -5.81 -9.54
CA ASP A 92 14.80 -6.04 -10.95
C ASP A 92 13.72 -5.43 -11.87
N ARG A 93 13.81 -5.74 -13.18
CA ARG A 93 12.85 -5.24 -14.18
C ARG A 93 11.44 -5.82 -14.01
N PHE A 94 11.32 -7.04 -13.51
CA PHE A 94 10.04 -7.67 -13.26
C PHE A 94 9.35 -6.98 -12.08
N ALA A 95 10.06 -6.82 -10.96
CA ALA A 95 9.60 -6.07 -9.80
C ALA A 95 9.21 -4.63 -10.18
N ALA A 96 10.02 -3.96 -11.01
CA ALA A 96 9.72 -2.61 -11.48
C ALA A 96 8.45 -2.50 -12.32
N SER A 97 8.07 -3.56 -13.02
CA SER A 97 6.86 -3.58 -13.86
C SER A 97 5.61 -3.95 -13.04
N VAL A 98 5.76 -4.83 -12.06
CA VAL A 98 4.63 -5.44 -11.34
C VAL A 98 4.26 -4.68 -10.06
N LEU A 99 5.24 -4.13 -9.33
CA LEU A 99 4.98 -3.44 -8.07
C LEU A 99 4.02 -2.25 -8.23
N PRO A 100 4.15 -1.37 -9.25
CA PRO A 100 3.20 -0.28 -9.46
C PRO A 100 1.78 -0.78 -9.75
N MET A 101 1.63 -1.94 -10.42
CA MET A 101 0.32 -2.52 -10.70
C MET A 101 -0.39 -2.94 -9.41
N PHE A 102 0.33 -3.57 -8.46
CA PHE A 102 -0.26 -3.95 -7.18
C PHE A 102 -0.58 -2.74 -6.30
N LEU A 103 0.28 -1.73 -6.27
CA LEU A 103 -0.01 -0.48 -5.55
C LEU A 103 -1.22 0.24 -6.14
N PHE A 104 -1.35 0.27 -7.47
CA PHE A 104 -2.53 0.81 -8.13
C PHE A 104 -3.78 -0.02 -7.78
N GLN A 105 -3.69 -1.35 -7.77
CA GLN A 105 -4.79 -2.21 -7.34
C GLN A 105 -5.21 -1.92 -5.88
N MET A 106 -4.26 -1.63 -4.98
CA MET A 106 -4.57 -1.22 -3.61
C MET A 106 -5.31 0.10 -3.55
N VAL A 107 -4.92 1.08 -4.38
CA VAL A 107 -5.69 2.32 -4.55
C VAL A 107 -7.10 2.00 -5.05
N GLU A 108 -7.25 1.12 -6.06
CA GLU A 108 -8.54 0.65 -6.59
C GLU A 108 -9.45 0.00 -5.52
N MET A 109 -8.84 -0.72 -4.57
CA MET A 109 -9.55 -1.34 -3.46
C MET A 109 -9.90 -0.36 -2.33
N GLY A 110 -9.41 0.90 -2.38
CA GLY A 110 -9.57 1.87 -1.30
C GLY A 110 -8.66 1.58 -0.11
N LEU A 111 -7.59 0.80 -0.32
CA LEU A 111 -6.60 0.45 0.70
C LEU A 111 -5.42 1.43 0.74
N LEU A 112 -5.23 2.19 -0.33
CA LEU A 112 -4.26 3.29 -0.41
C LEU A 112 -4.91 4.54 -0.99
N ALA A 113 -4.46 5.69 -0.52
CA ALA A 113 -4.54 6.96 -1.23
C ALA A 113 -3.18 7.26 -1.86
N THR A 114 -3.18 8.08 -2.92
CA THR A 114 -1.97 8.48 -3.62
C THR A 114 -1.95 9.99 -3.84
N ARG A 115 -0.76 10.59 -3.78
CA ARG A 115 -0.54 12.01 -4.08
C ARG A 115 0.75 12.16 -4.88
N GLY A 116 0.72 12.97 -5.94
CA GLY A 116 1.93 13.33 -6.66
C GLY A 116 2.80 14.29 -5.85
N ASN A 117 4.10 14.03 -5.75
CA ASN A 117 5.06 14.83 -5.00
C ASN A 117 6.27 15.17 -5.89
N GLY A 118 6.01 15.93 -6.96
CA GLY A 118 7.03 16.27 -7.96
C GLY A 118 7.50 15.05 -8.75
N ASN A 119 8.69 14.55 -8.42
CA ASN A 119 9.30 13.37 -9.05
C ASN A 119 9.08 12.07 -8.26
N SER A 120 8.37 12.13 -7.13
CA SER A 120 7.98 11.00 -6.31
C SER A 120 6.46 10.90 -6.21
N VAL A 121 6.00 9.83 -5.56
CA VAL A 121 4.61 9.63 -5.19
C VAL A 121 4.58 9.48 -3.68
N ASP A 122 3.57 10.03 -3.03
CA ASP A 122 3.27 9.71 -1.64
C ASP A 122 2.09 8.75 -1.59
N TYR A 123 2.10 7.84 -0.62
CA TYR A 123 0.97 6.98 -0.33
C TYR A 123 0.45 7.23 1.08
N ARG A 124 -0.82 6.94 1.30
CA ARG A 124 -1.42 6.95 2.63
C ARG A 124 -2.32 5.73 2.82
N LEU A 125 -2.18 5.06 3.95
CA LEU A 125 -3.01 3.92 4.30
C LEU A 125 -4.47 4.36 4.43
N ALA A 126 -5.35 3.62 3.78
CA ALA A 126 -6.78 3.89 3.76
C ALA A 126 -7.57 2.60 3.95
N LEU A 127 -8.83 2.72 4.35
CA LEU A 127 -9.79 1.63 4.29
C LEU A 127 -11.02 2.11 3.54
N PRO A 128 -11.64 1.27 2.68
CA PRO A 128 -12.87 1.64 2.02
C PRO A 128 -13.96 1.91 3.06
N GLY A 129 -14.70 3.00 2.89
CA GLY A 129 -15.91 3.25 3.67
C GLY A 129 -17.01 2.33 3.18
N GLY A 130 -17.43 1.40 4.05
CA GLY A 130 -18.75 0.80 3.96
C GLY A 130 -19.70 1.58 4.86
N GLU A 131 -20.92 1.82 4.40
CA GLU A 131 -22.04 1.91 5.35
C GLU A 131 -22.00 0.63 6.21
N GLY A 132 -21.74 0.79 7.52
CA GLY A 132 -21.71 -0.32 8.48
C GLY A 132 -20.33 -0.66 9.08
N ALA A 133 -19.55 0.34 9.49
CA ALA A 133 -18.70 0.21 10.68
C ALA A 133 -19.51 0.56 11.93
#